data_AF-A0A2M6XXL8-F1
#
_entry.id   AF-A0A2M6XXL8-F1
#
_cell.length_a   1.000
_cell.length_b   1.000
_cell.length_c   1.000
_cell.angle_alpha   90.00
_cell.angle_beta   90.00
_cell.angle_gamma   90.00
#
_symmetry.space_group_name_H-M   'P 1'
#
loop_
_entity.id
_entity.type
_entity.pdbx_description
1 polymer ?
#
loop_
_entity_poly.entity_id
_entity_poly.type
_entity_poly.pdbx_seq_one_letter_code
_entity_poly.pdbx_strand_id
1 'polypeptide(L)'
;VTAPVTEAAEASWEDVAQVDVLGLEVGYRLIPLVDKAQDGDLLRRIKGIRKKFTQDMGFLPPAVHIRDNLDLPPSAYRITLKGAEIGMAEAHAQQLLAINPGNVSGTVPGTPTKDPAFGLPAIWIDTALREQAQAMGYTVVDAGTVVATHMSHLIQQNAAELLGRQELQQLLDHLGKLAPKLVEGLIPDLLPLTTVQKVMQNLLDEGMHIRDMRSILETLAEHAPKTQDASVLTALVRVALGPAIVQQFYPQAQELQVIGMDKELEYVLGQALQAGGSAIEPGLANTLLNETRVATEKQERLGLPTVLLVPGGIRDLLARFLKRALPQLKVISQEEVPGFKTIRVTSMVGGRA
;
A
#
# COMPACT_ATOMS: atom_id res chain seq x y z
N VAL A 1 -32.97 -16.96 -53.28
CA VAL A 1 -33.14 -17.54 -51.93
C VAL A 1 -32.19 -16.79 -51.02
N THR A 2 -32.71 -15.88 -50.22
CA THR A 2 -31.97 -15.11 -49.22
C THR A 2 -31.52 -16.04 -48.11
N ALA A 3 -30.22 -16.06 -47.81
CA ALA A 3 -29.68 -16.81 -46.69
C ALA A 3 -30.25 -16.25 -45.37
N PRO A 4 -30.60 -17.11 -44.39
CA PRO A 4 -31.08 -16.62 -43.10
C PRO A 4 -29.94 -15.91 -42.38
N VAL A 5 -30.22 -14.72 -41.87
CA VAL A 5 -29.37 -13.99 -40.94
C VAL A 5 -29.34 -14.81 -39.65
N THR A 6 -28.16 -15.29 -39.25
CA THR A 6 -27.96 -15.94 -37.96
C THR A 6 -28.35 -14.95 -36.86
N GLU A 7 -29.47 -15.22 -36.19
CA GLU A 7 -29.87 -14.52 -34.97
C GLU A 7 -28.71 -14.58 -33.97
N ALA A 8 -28.29 -13.42 -33.46
CA ALA A 8 -27.32 -13.36 -32.39
C ALA A 8 -27.89 -14.12 -31.19
N ALA A 9 -27.13 -15.09 -30.67
CA ALA A 9 -27.54 -15.89 -29.53
C ALA A 9 -27.97 -14.99 -28.35
N GLU A 10 -29.09 -15.33 -27.71
CA GLU A 10 -29.55 -14.62 -26.52
C GLU A 10 -28.53 -14.75 -25.38
N ALA A 11 -28.36 -13.66 -24.62
CA ALA A 11 -27.42 -13.64 -23.50
C ALA A 11 -27.74 -14.74 -22.47
N SER A 12 -26.71 -15.45 -22.03
CA SER A 12 -26.76 -16.58 -21.12
C SER A 12 -25.95 -16.32 -19.85
N TRP A 13 -26.15 -17.15 -18.82
CA TRP A 13 -25.31 -17.11 -17.62
C TRP A 13 -23.83 -17.45 -17.90
N GLU A 14 -23.53 -18.06 -19.05
CA GLU A 14 -22.17 -18.34 -19.49
C GLU A 14 -21.44 -17.07 -20.00
N ASP A 15 -22.20 -16.02 -20.35
CA ASP A 15 -21.66 -14.71 -20.76
C ASP A 15 -21.27 -13.82 -19.58
N VAL A 16 -21.52 -14.28 -18.34
CA VAL A 16 -21.06 -13.58 -17.13
C VAL A 16 -19.55 -13.72 -17.00
N ALA A 17 -18.84 -12.79 -17.63
CA ALA A 17 -17.39 -12.70 -17.52
C ALA A 17 -16.97 -12.39 -16.08
N GLN A 18 -16.13 -13.26 -15.51
CA GLN A 18 -15.49 -12.98 -14.23
C GLN A 18 -14.57 -11.77 -14.38
N VAL A 19 -14.64 -10.89 -13.40
CA VAL A 19 -13.81 -9.69 -13.38
C VAL A 19 -12.40 -10.05 -12.93
N ASP A 20 -11.39 -9.64 -13.71
CA ASP A 20 -10.00 -9.85 -13.32
C ASP A 20 -9.69 -9.10 -12.02
N VAL A 21 -9.05 -9.79 -11.07
CA VAL A 21 -8.69 -9.17 -9.78
C VAL A 21 -7.69 -8.04 -9.99
N LEU A 22 -6.70 -8.22 -10.86
CA LEU A 22 -5.71 -7.20 -11.19
C LEU A 22 -5.50 -7.16 -12.70
N GLY A 23 -5.73 -5.99 -13.29
CA GLY A 23 -5.69 -5.77 -14.73
C GLY A 23 -4.78 -4.61 -15.13
N LEU A 24 -4.21 -4.72 -16.33
CA LEU A 24 -3.48 -3.66 -17.02
C LEU A 24 -4.04 -3.55 -18.44
N GLU A 25 -4.75 -2.47 -18.70
CA GLU A 25 -5.21 -2.12 -20.04
C GLU A 25 -4.21 -1.17 -20.70
N VAL A 26 -3.88 -1.40 -21.96
CA VAL A 26 -2.90 -0.59 -22.70
C VAL A 26 -3.48 -0.06 -24.01
N GLY A 27 -3.20 1.21 -24.31
CA GLY A 27 -3.43 1.79 -25.62
C GLY A 27 -2.50 1.18 -26.67
N TYR A 28 -2.89 1.26 -27.95
CA TYR A 28 -2.24 0.51 -29.02
C TYR A 28 -0.74 0.82 -29.21
N ARG A 29 -0.25 2.01 -28.84
CA ARG A 29 1.20 2.36 -28.93
C ARG A 29 2.04 1.70 -27.85
N LEU A 30 1.42 1.12 -26.83
CA LEU A 30 2.09 0.40 -25.75
C LEU A 30 2.06 -1.12 -25.93
N ILE A 31 1.32 -1.64 -26.92
CA ILE A 31 1.29 -3.07 -27.25
C ILE A 31 2.70 -3.67 -27.40
N PRO A 32 3.68 -3.01 -28.07
CA PRO A 32 5.04 -3.57 -28.17
C PRO A 32 5.72 -3.82 -26.81
N LEU A 33 5.38 -3.06 -25.76
CA LEU A 33 5.96 -3.24 -24.43
C LEU A 33 5.46 -4.53 -23.76
N VAL A 34 4.26 -5.00 -24.12
CA VAL A 34 3.58 -6.16 -23.53
C VAL A 34 3.53 -7.38 -24.45
N ASP A 35 4.07 -7.28 -25.66
CA ASP A 35 4.11 -8.39 -26.62
C ASP A 35 5.34 -9.28 -26.39
N LYS A 36 5.11 -10.58 -26.16
CA LYS A 36 6.18 -11.58 -26.01
C LYS A 36 7.04 -11.74 -27.25
N ALA A 37 6.49 -11.48 -28.44
CA ALA A 37 7.24 -11.57 -29.69
C ALA A 37 8.22 -10.39 -29.88
N GLN A 38 8.00 -9.29 -29.16
CA GLN A 38 8.78 -8.05 -29.25
C GLN A 38 9.55 -7.77 -27.95
N ASP A 39 10.29 -8.76 -27.46
CA ASP A 39 11.10 -8.77 -26.21
C ASP A 39 10.30 -8.67 -24.89
N GLY A 40 9.06 -8.16 -24.92
CA GLY A 40 8.09 -8.23 -23.83
C GLY A 40 8.64 -7.70 -22.50
N ASP A 41 9.41 -6.60 -22.54
CA ASP A 41 10.13 -6.08 -21.38
C ASP A 41 9.20 -5.81 -20.19
N LEU A 42 8.01 -5.24 -20.43
CA LEU A 42 7.03 -4.99 -19.37
C LEU A 42 6.51 -6.29 -18.76
N LEU A 43 6.36 -7.37 -19.53
CA LEU A 43 5.97 -8.69 -18.98
C LEU A 43 7.03 -9.24 -18.01
N ARG A 44 8.32 -9.08 -18.34
CA ARG A 44 9.42 -9.49 -17.47
C ARG A 44 9.42 -8.67 -16.18
N ARG A 45 9.21 -7.36 -16.28
CA ARG A 45 9.11 -6.45 -15.13
C ARG A 45 7.92 -6.78 -14.24
N ILE A 46 6.74 -7.05 -14.80
CA ILE A 46 5.55 -7.46 -14.04
C ILE A 46 5.80 -8.73 -13.22
N LYS A 47 6.50 -9.73 -13.79
CA LYS A 47 6.93 -10.90 -13.02
C LYS A 47 7.87 -10.52 -11.87
N GLY A 48 8.80 -9.61 -12.12
CA GLY A 48 9.70 -9.05 -11.10
C GLY A 48 8.95 -8.34 -9.97
N ILE A 49 7.95 -7.53 -10.30
CA ILE A 49 7.09 -6.83 -9.33
C ILE A 49 6.41 -7.83 -8.41
N ARG A 50 5.76 -8.87 -8.97
CA ARG A 50 5.08 -9.89 -8.16
C ARG A 50 6.05 -10.60 -7.22
N LYS A 51 7.24 -10.98 -7.70
CA LYS A 51 8.27 -11.61 -6.87
C LYS A 51 8.74 -10.71 -5.74
N LYS A 52 9.05 -9.44 -6.04
CA LYS A 52 9.48 -8.46 -5.04
C LYS A 52 8.38 -8.20 -4.02
N PHE A 53 7.14 -7.99 -4.46
CA PHE A 53 5.99 -7.83 -3.58
C PHE A 53 5.85 -9.01 -2.62
N THR A 54 5.99 -10.24 -3.08
CA THR A 54 5.93 -11.42 -2.19
C THR A 54 7.04 -11.41 -1.14
N GLN A 55 8.25 -11.01 -1.52
CA GLN A 55 9.38 -10.90 -0.58
C GLN A 55 9.20 -9.77 0.45
N ASP A 56 8.56 -8.68 0.04
CA ASP A 56 8.37 -7.48 0.86
C ASP A 56 7.13 -7.59 1.76
N MET A 57 6.00 -8.07 1.23
CA MET A 57 4.69 -8.09 1.90
C MET A 57 4.34 -9.43 2.53
N GLY A 58 4.91 -10.54 2.09
CA GLY A 58 4.71 -11.86 2.69
C GLY A 58 3.57 -12.71 2.09
N PHE A 59 2.99 -12.31 0.96
CA PHE A 59 2.04 -13.14 0.22
C PHE A 59 2.17 -12.99 -1.30
N LEU A 60 1.64 -13.95 -2.06
CA LEU A 60 1.65 -13.92 -3.52
C LEU A 60 0.43 -13.14 -4.03
N PRO A 61 0.61 -12.00 -4.73
CA PRO A 61 -0.53 -11.28 -5.28
C PRO A 61 -1.06 -12.03 -6.52
N PRO A 62 -2.34 -11.80 -6.89
CA PRO A 62 -2.94 -12.33 -8.11
C PRO A 62 -2.10 -12.08 -9.37
N ALA A 63 -2.35 -12.89 -10.41
CA ALA A 63 -1.77 -12.63 -11.72
C ALA A 63 -2.36 -11.35 -12.32
N VAL A 64 -1.55 -10.68 -13.14
CA VAL A 64 -1.94 -9.42 -13.79
C VAL A 64 -2.40 -9.76 -15.19
N HIS A 65 -3.66 -9.47 -15.49
CA HIS A 65 -4.23 -9.70 -16.80
C HIS A 65 -3.99 -8.48 -17.67
N ILE A 66 -3.35 -8.67 -18.81
CA ILE A 66 -2.95 -7.59 -19.70
C ILE A 66 -3.80 -7.67 -20.96
N ARG A 67 -4.44 -6.56 -21.31
CA ARG A 67 -5.35 -6.48 -22.46
C ARG A 67 -5.09 -5.19 -23.21
N ASP A 68 -5.16 -5.20 -24.54
CA ASP A 68 -5.27 -3.97 -25.29
C ASP A 68 -6.67 -3.37 -25.12
N ASN A 69 -6.75 -2.04 -25.09
CA ASN A 69 -8.00 -1.32 -25.04
C ASN A 69 -7.95 -0.19 -26.07
N LEU A 70 -8.69 -0.34 -27.16
CA LEU A 70 -8.74 0.61 -28.27
C LEU A 70 -9.49 1.91 -27.92
N ASP A 71 -10.25 1.91 -26.82
CA ASP A 71 -10.91 3.11 -26.30
C ASP A 71 -9.97 4.00 -25.47
N LEU A 72 -8.79 3.48 -25.08
CA LEU A 72 -7.77 4.28 -24.42
C LEU A 72 -7.03 5.18 -25.42
N PRO A 73 -6.58 6.38 -24.99
CA PRO A 73 -5.64 7.16 -25.77
C PRO A 73 -4.42 6.33 -26.18
N PRO A 74 -3.81 6.59 -27.35
CA PRO A 74 -2.78 5.72 -27.94
C PRO A 74 -1.64 5.33 -27.01
N SER A 75 -1.18 6.28 -26.19
CA SER A 75 -0.05 6.17 -25.27
C SER A 75 -0.48 6.00 -23.80
N ALA A 76 -1.77 5.84 -23.53
CA ALA A 76 -2.28 5.69 -22.18
C ALA A 76 -2.31 4.22 -21.74
N TYR A 77 -2.23 4.01 -20.43
CA TYR A 77 -2.51 2.72 -19.80
C TYR A 77 -3.38 2.94 -18.57
N ARG A 78 -4.16 1.92 -18.22
CA ARG A 78 -5.04 1.90 -17.05
C ARG A 78 -4.75 0.66 -16.22
N ILE A 79 -4.70 0.81 -14.91
CA ILE A 79 -4.52 -0.27 -13.95
C ILE A 79 -5.84 -0.43 -13.18
N THR A 80 -6.36 -1.66 -13.15
CA THR A 80 -7.65 -1.96 -12.54
C THR A 80 -7.51 -2.97 -11.42
N LEU A 81 -8.30 -2.81 -10.37
CA LEU A 81 -8.44 -3.75 -9.26
C LEU A 81 -9.90 -4.16 -9.16
N LYS A 82 -10.19 -5.45 -9.33
CA LYS A 82 -11.57 -6.00 -9.37
C LYS A 82 -12.44 -5.21 -10.35
N GLY A 83 -11.88 -4.86 -11.51
CA GLY A 83 -12.53 -4.09 -12.59
C GLY A 83 -12.66 -2.59 -12.36
N ALA A 84 -12.39 -2.08 -11.16
CA ALA A 84 -12.38 -0.64 -10.89
C ALA A 84 -11.01 -0.03 -11.23
N GLU A 85 -10.99 1.14 -11.87
CA GLU A 85 -9.76 1.89 -12.11
C GLU A 85 -9.14 2.34 -10.79
N ILE A 86 -7.86 1.98 -10.58
CA ILE A 86 -7.06 2.44 -9.44
C ILE A 86 -5.90 3.35 -9.84
N GLY A 87 -5.64 3.49 -11.14
CA GLY A 87 -4.71 4.46 -11.67
C GLY A 87 -4.65 4.46 -13.20
N MET A 88 -4.35 5.62 -13.77
CA MET A 88 -4.22 5.83 -15.20
C MET A 88 -3.10 6.84 -15.46
N ALA A 89 -2.30 6.62 -16.50
CA ALA A 89 -1.27 7.56 -16.92
C ALA A 89 -0.86 7.31 -18.38
N GLU A 90 -0.01 8.18 -18.90
CA GLU A 90 0.59 8.05 -20.23
C GLU A 90 2.04 7.58 -20.15
N ALA A 91 2.45 6.77 -21.12
CA ALA A 91 3.82 6.35 -21.31
C ALA A 91 4.17 6.38 -22.80
N HIS A 92 5.35 6.90 -23.14
CA HIS A 92 5.77 7.05 -24.54
C HIS A 92 6.86 6.05 -24.86
N ALA A 93 6.52 4.94 -25.53
CA ALA A 93 7.40 3.78 -25.74
C ALA A 93 8.78 4.11 -26.37
N GLN A 94 8.89 5.20 -27.13
CA GLN A 94 10.11 5.63 -27.82
C GLN A 94 10.87 6.76 -27.09
N GLN A 95 10.42 7.17 -25.91
CA GLN A 95 11.01 8.25 -25.13
C GLN A 95 11.44 7.76 -23.74
N LEU A 96 12.21 8.59 -23.06
CA LEU A 96 12.61 8.38 -21.67
C LEU A 96 11.95 9.42 -20.78
N LEU A 97 11.64 9.04 -19.53
CA LEU A 97 11.16 9.96 -18.53
C LEU A 97 12.33 10.42 -17.66
N ALA A 98 12.64 11.71 -17.69
CA ALA A 98 13.60 12.36 -16.81
C ALA A 98 12.87 12.93 -15.59
N ILE A 99 13.04 12.27 -14.43
CA ILE A 99 12.39 12.63 -13.17
C ILE A 99 13.31 13.54 -12.36
N ASN A 100 12.78 14.65 -11.85
CA ASN A 100 13.50 15.58 -10.98
C ASN A 100 13.30 15.18 -9.50
N PRO A 101 14.33 14.66 -8.81
CA PRO A 101 14.22 14.29 -7.39
C PRO A 101 14.40 15.49 -6.43
N GLY A 102 14.54 16.72 -6.94
CA GLY A 102 14.60 17.96 -6.16
C GLY A 102 15.94 18.70 -6.20
N ASN A 103 16.99 18.10 -6.78
CA ASN A 103 18.36 18.63 -6.77
C ASN A 103 19.00 18.74 -8.17
N VAL A 104 18.19 18.94 -9.22
CA VAL A 104 18.69 19.10 -10.59
C VAL A 104 19.33 20.47 -10.82
N SER A 105 20.32 20.54 -11.72
CA SER A 105 21.09 21.76 -12.01
C SER A 105 20.55 22.59 -13.19
N GLY A 106 19.51 22.11 -13.89
CA GLY A 106 18.91 22.78 -15.04
C GLY A 106 17.70 22.04 -15.58
N THR A 107 17.21 22.44 -16.76
CA THR A 107 16.11 21.77 -17.47
C THR A 107 16.59 21.16 -18.78
N VAL A 108 15.95 20.06 -19.18
CA VAL A 108 16.17 19.39 -20.46
C VAL A 108 14.98 19.60 -21.40
N PRO A 109 15.19 19.72 -22.72
CA PRO A 109 14.10 19.91 -23.67
C PRO A 109 13.24 18.65 -23.78
N GLY A 110 11.92 18.83 -23.77
CA GLY A 110 10.97 17.72 -23.83
C GLY A 110 9.56 18.13 -23.43
N THR A 111 8.69 17.14 -23.21
CA THR A 111 7.29 17.37 -22.80
C THR A 111 7.16 17.28 -21.29
N PRO A 112 6.85 18.37 -20.57
CA PRO A 112 6.69 18.34 -19.11
C PRO A 112 5.52 17.46 -18.68
N THR A 113 5.69 16.75 -17.57
CA THR A 113 4.68 15.87 -16.97
C THR A 113 4.98 15.66 -15.48
N LYS A 114 4.33 14.69 -14.86
CA LYS A 114 4.66 14.17 -13.53
C LYS A 114 4.89 12.67 -13.59
N ASP A 115 5.80 12.18 -12.77
CA ASP A 115 5.91 10.74 -12.53
C ASP A 115 4.60 10.22 -11.88
N PRO A 116 3.96 9.18 -12.44
CA PRO A 116 2.69 8.68 -11.93
C PRO A 116 2.80 7.97 -10.57
N ALA A 117 3.97 7.49 -10.16
CA ALA A 117 4.12 6.79 -8.88
C ALA A 117 4.20 7.76 -7.68
N PHE A 118 4.98 8.84 -7.79
CA PHE A 118 5.27 9.74 -6.67
C PHE A 118 4.84 11.19 -6.92
N GLY A 119 4.32 11.51 -8.10
CA GLY A 119 3.88 12.85 -8.45
C GLY A 119 5.02 13.86 -8.65
N LEU A 120 6.27 13.38 -8.76
CA LEU A 120 7.45 14.23 -8.93
C LEU A 120 7.45 14.91 -10.30
N PRO A 121 7.93 16.17 -10.42
CA PRO A 121 8.08 16.83 -11.71
C PRO A 121 8.98 16.00 -12.64
N ALA A 122 8.54 15.80 -13.87
CA ALA A 122 9.27 15.00 -14.85
C ALA A 122 9.12 15.56 -16.27
N ILE A 123 9.98 15.11 -17.18
CA ILE A 123 9.96 15.54 -18.59
C ILE A 123 10.19 14.32 -19.48
N TRP A 124 9.32 14.11 -20.47
CA TRP A 124 9.56 13.14 -21.54
C TRP A 124 10.59 13.69 -22.51
N ILE A 125 11.72 13.00 -22.63
CA ILE A 125 12.87 13.41 -23.44
C ILE A 125 13.16 12.38 -24.54
N ASP A 126 13.81 12.84 -25.61
CA ASP A 126 14.40 11.93 -26.59
C ASP A 126 15.51 11.08 -25.96
N THR A 127 15.67 9.85 -26.44
CA THR A 127 16.73 8.93 -26.00
C THR A 127 18.14 9.53 -26.07
N ALA A 128 18.41 10.42 -27.04
CA ALA A 128 19.70 11.09 -27.21
C ALA A 128 20.06 12.03 -26.04
N LEU A 129 19.07 12.50 -25.27
CA LEU A 129 19.27 13.44 -24.15
C LEU A 129 19.55 12.72 -22.82
N ARG A 130 19.63 11.38 -22.81
CA ARG A 130 19.84 10.58 -21.59
C ARG A 130 21.06 11.05 -20.79
N GLU A 131 22.22 11.09 -21.43
CA GLU A 131 23.48 11.42 -20.74
C GLU A 131 23.47 12.85 -20.20
N GLN A 132 22.93 13.79 -20.97
CA GLN A 132 22.77 15.19 -20.54
C GLN A 132 21.85 15.30 -19.33
N ALA A 133 20.67 14.64 -19.35
CA ALA A 133 19.73 14.66 -18.25
C ALA A 133 20.34 14.04 -16.97
N GLN A 134 21.04 12.91 -17.10
CA GLN A 134 21.75 12.27 -15.99
C GLN A 134 22.86 13.16 -15.41
N ALA A 135 23.64 13.84 -16.27
CA ALA A 135 24.67 14.79 -15.84
C ALA A 135 24.08 16.00 -15.09
N MET A 136 22.83 16.37 -15.40
CA MET A 136 22.07 17.42 -14.68
C MET A 136 21.40 16.93 -13.39
N GLY A 137 21.53 15.65 -13.03
CA GLY A 137 20.98 15.07 -11.80
C GLY A 137 19.58 14.46 -11.93
N TYR A 138 19.03 14.33 -13.15
CA TYR A 138 17.75 13.66 -13.34
C TYR A 138 17.89 12.14 -13.20
N THR A 139 16.88 11.51 -12.61
CA THR A 139 16.70 10.06 -12.69
C THR A 139 15.99 9.75 -14.00
N VAL A 140 16.70 9.10 -14.94
CA VAL A 140 16.17 8.81 -16.28
C VAL A 140 15.74 7.35 -16.38
N VAL A 141 14.49 7.11 -16.76
CA VAL A 141 13.91 5.76 -16.88
C VAL A 141 13.16 5.57 -18.22
N ASP A 142 13.07 4.33 -18.69
CA ASP A 142 12.29 3.99 -19.90
C ASP A 142 10.78 3.88 -19.61
N ALA A 143 9.96 3.92 -20.67
CA ALA A 143 8.49 3.85 -20.56
C ALA A 143 7.99 2.58 -19.83
N GLY A 144 8.60 1.42 -20.09
CA GLY A 144 8.26 0.17 -19.40
C GLY A 144 8.50 0.25 -17.89
N THR A 145 9.59 0.93 -17.49
CA THR A 145 9.94 1.19 -16.08
C THR A 145 8.94 2.14 -15.44
N VAL A 146 8.44 3.15 -16.16
CA VAL A 146 7.39 4.06 -15.67
C VAL A 146 6.12 3.27 -15.34
N VAL A 147 5.62 2.47 -16.29
CA VAL A 147 4.41 1.63 -16.07
C VAL A 147 4.64 0.65 -14.93
N ALA A 148 5.79 -0.03 -14.92
CA ALA A 148 6.13 -1.00 -13.89
C ALA A 148 6.23 -0.38 -12.48
N THR A 149 6.81 0.82 -12.35
CA THR A 149 6.95 1.50 -11.06
C THR A 149 5.59 1.98 -10.55
N HIS A 150 4.76 2.56 -11.41
CA HIS A 150 3.41 2.96 -11.06
C HIS A 150 2.57 1.76 -10.60
N MET A 151 2.63 0.66 -11.35
CA MET A 151 1.92 -0.57 -11.01
C MET A 151 2.42 -1.17 -9.69
N SER A 152 3.73 -1.22 -9.46
CA SER A 152 4.28 -1.68 -8.19
C SER A 152 3.80 -0.83 -7.02
N HIS A 153 3.72 0.49 -7.21
CA HIS A 153 3.23 1.43 -6.20
C HIS A 153 1.76 1.17 -5.87
N LEU A 154 0.90 1.07 -6.89
CA LEU A 154 -0.53 0.80 -6.71
C LEU A 154 -0.82 -0.56 -6.08
N ILE A 155 -0.07 -1.61 -6.44
CA ILE A 155 -0.19 -2.94 -5.83
C ILE A 155 0.16 -2.87 -4.34
N GLN A 156 1.20 -2.14 -3.96
CA GLN A 156 1.57 -1.95 -2.55
C GLN A 156 0.51 -1.16 -1.78
N GLN A 157 0.00 -0.08 -2.36
CA GLN A 157 -1.07 0.73 -1.73
C GLN A 157 -2.36 -0.06 -1.52
N ASN A 158 -2.66 -1.01 -2.42
CA ASN A 158 -3.88 -1.82 -2.37
C ASN A 158 -3.62 -3.25 -1.85
N ALA A 159 -2.53 -3.48 -1.10
CA ALA A 159 -2.15 -4.80 -0.64
C ALA A 159 -3.25 -5.51 0.19
N ALA A 160 -3.97 -4.77 1.03
CA ALA A 160 -5.09 -5.32 1.81
C ALA A 160 -6.23 -5.84 0.92
N GLU A 161 -6.56 -5.12 -0.14
CA GLU A 161 -7.63 -5.50 -1.08
C GLU A 161 -7.26 -6.68 -1.98
N LEU A 162 -5.95 -6.84 -2.24
CA LEU A 162 -5.37 -7.96 -2.98
C LEU A 162 -5.29 -9.25 -2.14
N LEU A 163 -5.34 -9.15 -0.81
CA LEU A 163 -5.39 -10.32 0.06
C LEU A 163 -6.83 -10.85 0.16
N GLY A 164 -7.23 -11.62 -0.83
CA GLY A 164 -8.50 -12.34 -0.86
C GLY A 164 -8.47 -13.63 -0.03
N ARG A 165 -9.61 -14.31 -0.01
CA ARG A 165 -9.74 -15.63 0.64
C ARG A 165 -8.85 -16.68 -0.02
N GLN A 166 -8.70 -16.61 -1.34
CA GLN A 166 -7.86 -17.52 -2.11
C GLN A 166 -6.38 -17.33 -1.76
N GLU A 167 -5.89 -16.10 -1.73
CA GLU A 167 -4.50 -15.79 -1.41
C GLU A 167 -4.16 -16.21 0.02
N LEU A 168 -5.06 -15.95 0.98
CA LEU A 168 -4.86 -16.39 2.36
C LEU A 168 -4.86 -17.92 2.48
N GLN A 169 -5.78 -18.61 1.81
CA GLN A 169 -5.81 -20.07 1.83
C GLN A 169 -4.50 -20.65 1.29
N GLN A 170 -4.01 -20.13 0.15
CA GLN A 170 -2.73 -20.57 -0.43
C GLN A 170 -1.54 -20.31 0.50
N LEU A 171 -1.55 -19.17 1.20
CA LEU A 171 -0.53 -18.83 2.20
C LEU A 171 -0.56 -19.81 3.39
N LEU A 172 -1.75 -20.13 3.89
CA LEU A 172 -1.92 -21.08 4.99
C LEU A 172 -1.57 -22.52 4.56
N ASP A 173 -1.92 -22.93 3.34
CA ASP A 173 -1.55 -24.24 2.80
C ASP A 173 -0.03 -24.38 2.67
N HIS A 174 0.67 -23.30 2.27
CA HIS A 174 2.12 -23.27 2.24
C HIS A 174 2.72 -23.37 3.65
N LEU A 175 2.17 -22.61 4.60
CA LEU A 175 2.62 -22.64 6.00
C LEU A 175 2.32 -23.99 6.67
N GLY A 176 1.20 -24.63 6.36
CA GLY A 176 0.80 -25.92 6.88
C GLY A 176 1.79 -27.04 6.51
N LYS A 177 2.53 -26.89 5.41
CA LYS A 177 3.64 -27.79 5.06
C LYS A 177 4.86 -27.63 5.99
N LEU A 178 5.04 -26.45 6.57
CA LEU A 178 6.19 -26.09 7.43
C LEU A 178 5.86 -26.22 8.92
N ALA A 179 4.64 -25.87 9.33
CA ALA A 179 4.16 -25.83 10.71
C ALA A 179 2.69 -26.29 10.80
N PRO A 180 2.38 -27.56 10.48
CA PRO A 180 1.01 -28.06 10.38
C PRO A 180 0.21 -27.86 11.68
N LYS A 181 0.80 -28.20 12.83
CA LYS A 181 0.16 -28.09 14.14
C LYS A 181 -0.29 -26.66 14.50
N LEU A 182 0.41 -25.64 14.00
CA LEU A 182 0.06 -24.24 14.25
C LEU A 182 -1.17 -23.84 13.44
N VAL A 183 -1.26 -24.29 12.18
CA VAL A 183 -2.38 -23.96 11.29
C VAL A 183 -3.63 -24.74 11.68
N GLU A 184 -3.51 -26.06 11.84
CA GLU A 184 -4.62 -26.96 12.19
C GLU A 184 -5.23 -26.60 13.55
N GLY A 185 -4.41 -26.24 14.55
CA GLY A 185 -4.91 -25.85 15.86
C GLY A 185 -5.58 -24.49 15.92
N LEU A 186 -5.48 -23.66 14.87
CA LEU A 186 -6.04 -22.32 14.83
C LEU A 186 -7.27 -22.23 13.92
N ILE A 187 -7.19 -22.77 12.70
CA ILE A 187 -8.21 -22.63 11.67
C ILE A 187 -8.72 -24.01 11.25
N PRO A 188 -10.04 -24.27 11.28
CA PRO A 188 -11.13 -23.37 11.69
C PRO A 188 -11.41 -23.38 13.21
N ASP A 189 -10.68 -24.17 13.99
CA ASP A 189 -11.07 -24.57 15.36
C ASP A 189 -11.17 -23.40 16.35
N LEU A 190 -10.18 -22.51 16.39
CA LEU A 190 -10.18 -21.35 17.27
C LEU A 190 -10.71 -20.09 16.59
N LEU A 191 -10.40 -19.91 15.31
CA LEU A 191 -10.83 -18.75 14.52
C LEU A 191 -11.33 -19.15 13.12
N PRO A 192 -12.42 -18.54 12.65
CA PRO A 192 -12.81 -18.60 11.24
C PRO A 192 -11.72 -18.00 10.34
N LEU A 193 -11.55 -18.55 9.13
CA LEU A 193 -10.65 -18.02 8.11
C LEU A 193 -10.90 -16.52 7.83
N THR A 194 -12.16 -16.10 7.86
CA THR A 194 -12.57 -14.70 7.67
C THR A 194 -11.98 -13.75 8.73
N THR A 195 -11.90 -14.18 9.99
CA THR A 195 -11.33 -13.37 11.07
C THR A 195 -9.82 -13.21 10.86
N VAL A 196 -9.13 -14.31 10.52
CA VAL A 196 -7.70 -14.28 10.20
C VAL A 196 -7.44 -13.39 8.99
N GLN A 197 -8.25 -13.51 7.93
CA GLN A 197 -8.19 -12.62 6.77
C GLN A 197 -8.32 -11.16 7.17
N LYS A 198 -9.31 -10.83 8.02
CA LYS A 198 -9.54 -9.46 8.42
C LYS A 198 -8.36 -8.89 9.22
N VAL A 199 -7.76 -9.68 10.10
CA VAL A 199 -6.53 -9.28 10.84
C VAL A 199 -5.40 -8.97 9.86
N MET A 200 -5.13 -9.87 8.91
CA MET A 200 -4.06 -9.67 7.93
C MET A 200 -4.31 -8.45 7.03
N GLN A 201 -5.56 -8.26 6.60
CA GLN A 201 -5.96 -7.08 5.81
C GLN A 201 -5.77 -5.79 6.61
N ASN A 202 -6.10 -5.77 7.90
CA ASN A 202 -5.88 -4.60 8.75
C ASN A 202 -4.38 -4.26 8.88
N LEU A 203 -3.50 -5.28 9.02
CA LEU A 203 -2.05 -5.07 9.02
C LEU A 203 -1.56 -4.47 7.69
N LEU A 204 -1.96 -5.07 6.57
CA LEU A 204 -1.57 -4.60 5.24
C LEU A 204 -2.10 -3.20 4.93
N ASP A 205 -3.31 -2.86 5.39
CA ASP A 205 -3.92 -1.55 5.19
C ASP A 205 -3.11 -0.43 5.88
N GLU A 206 -2.41 -0.75 6.97
CA GLU A 206 -1.50 0.18 7.64
C GLU A 206 -0.09 0.22 7.01
N GLY A 207 0.14 -0.61 6.00
CA GLY A 207 1.43 -0.78 5.33
C GLY A 207 2.37 -1.74 6.07
N MET A 208 1.85 -2.60 6.95
CA MET A 208 2.64 -3.62 7.63
C MET A 208 2.67 -4.91 6.81
N HIS A 209 3.87 -5.45 6.61
CA HIS A 209 4.02 -6.74 5.95
C HIS A 209 3.60 -7.90 6.87
N ILE A 210 3.14 -9.01 6.29
CA ILE A 210 2.69 -10.22 7.02
C ILE A 210 3.70 -11.38 6.89
N ARG A 211 4.99 -11.06 6.72
CA ARG A 211 6.05 -12.06 6.49
C ARG A 211 6.27 -12.99 7.69
N ASP A 212 6.16 -12.46 8.91
CA ASP A 212 6.31 -13.26 10.13
C ASP A 212 4.98 -13.93 10.51
N MET A 213 4.54 -14.85 9.64
CA MET A 213 3.29 -15.59 9.85
C MET A 213 3.31 -16.42 11.12
N ARG A 214 4.49 -16.86 11.59
CA ARG A 214 4.60 -17.64 12.82
C ARG A 214 4.16 -16.81 14.02
N SER A 215 4.79 -15.65 14.23
CA SER A 215 4.45 -14.76 15.35
C SER A 215 2.99 -14.31 15.28
N ILE A 216 2.48 -14.04 14.07
CA ILE A 216 1.07 -13.66 13.88
C ILE A 216 0.15 -14.81 14.32
N LEU A 217 0.31 -16.02 13.78
CA LEU A 217 -0.59 -17.13 14.11
C LEU A 217 -0.46 -17.60 15.57
N GLU A 218 0.73 -17.58 16.15
CA GLU A 218 0.95 -17.90 17.57
C GLU A 218 0.21 -16.91 18.49
N THR A 219 0.31 -15.61 18.17
CA THR A 219 -0.40 -14.56 18.93
C THR A 219 -1.92 -14.70 18.79
N LEU A 220 -2.40 -15.01 17.58
CA LEU A 220 -3.82 -15.29 17.35
C LEU A 220 -4.28 -16.52 18.14
N ALA A 221 -3.53 -17.62 18.13
CA ALA A 221 -3.89 -18.84 18.86
C ALA A 221 -3.93 -18.61 20.39
N GLU A 222 -3.01 -17.81 20.93
CA GLU A 222 -2.98 -17.48 22.36
C GLU A 222 -4.22 -16.65 22.79
N HIS A 223 -4.69 -15.75 21.92
CA HIS A 223 -5.74 -14.78 22.27
C HIS A 223 -7.13 -15.14 21.77
N ALA A 224 -7.24 -16.03 20.78
CA ALA A 224 -8.51 -16.51 20.22
C ALA A 224 -9.50 -17.05 21.27
N PRO A 225 -9.08 -17.78 22.32
CA PRO A 225 -10.00 -18.22 23.36
C PRO A 225 -10.65 -17.07 24.17
N LYS A 226 -10.03 -15.88 24.17
CA LYS A 226 -10.52 -14.70 24.91
C LYS A 226 -11.34 -13.78 24.02
N THR A 227 -10.99 -13.65 22.74
CA THR A 227 -11.69 -12.78 21.79
C THR A 227 -11.58 -13.29 20.36
N GLN A 228 -12.63 -13.08 19.58
CA GLN A 228 -12.64 -13.30 18.14
C GLN A 228 -12.81 -11.98 17.36
N ASP A 229 -12.76 -10.84 18.05
CA ASP A 229 -12.82 -9.52 17.42
C ASP A 229 -11.53 -9.25 16.63
N ALA A 230 -11.65 -9.10 15.31
CA ALA A 230 -10.51 -8.90 14.44
C ALA A 230 -9.73 -7.62 14.75
N SER A 231 -10.38 -6.55 15.23
CA SER A 231 -9.73 -5.29 15.57
C SER A 231 -8.88 -5.45 16.83
N VAL A 232 -9.41 -6.13 17.85
CA VAL A 232 -8.67 -6.45 19.09
C VAL A 232 -7.49 -7.37 18.78
N LEU A 233 -7.72 -8.44 18.00
CA LEU A 233 -6.67 -9.36 17.58
C LEU A 233 -5.59 -8.64 16.74
N THR A 234 -5.97 -7.69 15.88
CA THR A 234 -5.01 -6.87 15.14
C THR A 234 -4.10 -6.08 16.09
N ALA A 235 -4.65 -5.43 17.11
CA ALA A 235 -3.85 -4.68 18.08
C ALA A 235 -2.84 -5.57 18.82
N LEU A 236 -3.27 -6.77 19.24
CA LEU A 236 -2.40 -7.75 19.90
C LEU A 236 -1.28 -8.26 18.98
N VAL A 237 -1.63 -8.59 17.74
CA VAL A 237 -0.64 -9.01 16.73
C VAL A 237 0.36 -7.89 16.44
N ARG A 238 -0.09 -6.63 16.40
CA ARG A 238 0.83 -5.49 16.22
C ARG A 238 1.82 -5.35 17.37
N VAL A 239 1.38 -5.55 18.61
CA VAL A 239 2.30 -5.56 19.77
C VAL A 239 3.35 -6.66 19.61
N ALA A 240 2.95 -7.88 19.22
CA ALA A 240 3.88 -8.97 18.95
C ALA A 240 4.87 -8.65 17.80
N LEU A 241 4.41 -7.92 16.77
CA LEU A 241 5.23 -7.44 15.66
C LEU A 241 5.97 -6.12 15.94
N GLY A 242 5.90 -5.60 17.17
CA GLY A 242 6.49 -4.30 17.57
C GLY A 242 7.92 -4.08 17.08
N PRO A 243 8.86 -5.04 17.25
CA PRO A 243 10.21 -4.90 16.71
C PRO A 243 10.26 -4.68 15.19
N ALA A 244 9.42 -5.37 14.42
CA ALA A 244 9.34 -5.22 12.97
C ALA A 244 8.69 -3.87 12.57
N ILE A 245 7.62 -3.46 13.27
CA ILE A 245 6.98 -2.14 13.08
C ILE A 245 7.99 -1.02 13.30
N VAL A 246 8.70 -1.06 14.43
CA VAL A 246 9.69 -0.03 14.78
C VAL A 246 10.86 -0.06 13.79
N GLN A 247 11.37 -1.23 13.40
CA GLN A 247 12.44 -1.33 12.42
C GLN A 247 12.02 -0.79 11.04
N GLN A 248 10.77 -0.99 10.63
CA GLN A 248 10.27 -0.49 9.35
C GLN A 248 10.31 1.05 9.28
N PHE A 249 9.97 1.74 10.38
CA PHE A 249 9.98 3.21 10.43
C PHE A 249 11.31 3.80 10.88
N TYR A 250 12.09 3.03 11.66
CA TYR A 250 13.38 3.43 12.22
C TYR A 250 14.44 2.33 12.01
N PRO A 251 14.95 2.13 10.78
CA PRO A 251 15.80 0.99 10.43
C PRO A 251 17.07 0.84 11.28
N GLN A 252 17.63 1.95 11.76
CA GLN A 252 18.90 1.98 12.49
C GLN A 252 18.85 2.83 13.78
N ALA A 253 17.70 3.37 14.17
CA ALA A 253 17.64 4.29 15.30
C ALA A 253 17.50 3.55 16.64
N GLN A 254 18.35 3.87 17.62
CA GLN A 254 18.18 3.42 19.01
C GLN A 254 17.21 4.34 19.77
N GLU A 255 17.22 5.63 19.45
CA GLU A 255 16.27 6.63 19.91
C GLU A 255 15.20 6.87 18.85
N LEU A 256 13.94 6.69 19.22
CA LEU A 256 12.78 6.92 18.36
C LEU A 256 12.31 8.37 18.53
N GLN A 257 12.52 9.17 17.49
CA GLN A 257 12.12 10.57 17.46
C GLN A 257 10.71 10.69 16.90
N VAL A 258 9.74 10.82 17.79
CA VAL A 258 8.31 10.73 17.46
C VAL A 258 7.57 12.05 17.66
N ILE A 259 6.41 12.15 17.04
CA ILE A 259 5.36 13.09 17.41
C ILE A 259 4.58 12.48 18.58
N GLY A 260 4.44 13.21 19.68
CA GLY A 260 3.63 12.81 20.83
C GLY A 260 2.25 13.44 20.84
N MET A 261 1.39 12.98 21.74
CA MET A 261 0.07 13.56 22.00
C MET A 261 0.01 14.10 23.43
N ASP A 262 -0.69 15.21 23.61
CA ASP A 262 -0.95 15.76 24.94
C ASP A 262 -1.90 14.85 25.75
N LYS A 263 -1.66 14.76 27.06
CA LYS A 263 -2.39 13.84 27.95
C LYS A 263 -3.88 14.21 28.09
N GLU A 264 -4.23 15.49 28.06
CA GLU A 264 -5.64 15.90 28.12
C GLU A 264 -6.35 15.48 26.85
N LEU A 265 -5.69 15.61 25.69
CA LEU A 265 -6.22 15.16 24.41
C LEU A 265 -6.39 13.64 24.36
N GLU A 266 -5.40 12.88 24.84
CA GLU A 266 -5.51 11.41 24.99
C GLU A 266 -6.72 11.02 25.85
N TYR A 267 -6.92 11.69 26.98
CA TYR A 267 -8.02 11.42 27.90
C TYR A 267 -9.39 11.71 27.26
N VAL A 268 -9.54 12.85 26.58
CA VAL A 268 -10.78 13.23 25.89
C VAL A 268 -11.13 12.22 24.79
N LEU A 269 -10.15 11.82 23.98
CA LEU A 269 -10.34 10.82 22.92
C LEU A 269 -10.67 9.44 23.50
N GLY A 270 -10.03 9.06 24.60
CA GLY A 270 -10.31 7.81 25.30
C GLY A 270 -11.74 7.74 25.85
N GLN A 271 -12.23 8.83 26.45
CA GLN A 271 -13.61 8.93 26.95
C GLN A 271 -14.64 8.83 25.82
N ALA A 272 -14.38 9.48 24.68
CA ALA A 272 -15.28 9.43 23.53
C ALA A 272 -15.46 8.00 22.99
N LEU A 273 -14.38 7.21 22.95
CA LEU A 273 -14.43 5.80 22.54
C LEU A 273 -15.19 4.91 23.53
N GLN A 274 -14.97 5.11 24.84
CA GLN A 274 -15.64 4.33 25.89
C GLN A 274 -17.16 4.58 25.92
N ALA A 275 -17.60 5.78 25.55
CA ALA A 275 -19.02 6.12 25.41
C ALA A 275 -19.71 5.47 24.18
N GLY A 276 -19.01 4.59 23.44
CA GLY A 276 -19.51 3.97 22.21
C GLY A 276 -19.42 4.88 20.99
N GLY A 277 -18.78 6.04 21.12
CA GLY A 277 -18.55 6.98 20.03
C GLY A 277 -17.37 6.54 19.16
N SER A 278 -17.64 5.99 17.97
CA SER A 278 -16.62 5.78 16.95
C SER A 278 -16.25 7.06 16.19
N ALA A 279 -16.87 8.19 16.53
CA ALA A 279 -16.74 9.46 15.83
C ALA A 279 -16.17 10.54 16.75
N ILE A 280 -15.14 11.25 16.27
CA ILE A 280 -14.59 12.43 16.92
C ILE A 280 -15.53 13.60 16.63
N GLU A 281 -15.85 14.40 17.66
CA GLU A 281 -16.67 15.61 17.48
C GLU A 281 -16.05 16.55 16.43
N PRO A 282 -16.84 17.19 15.55
CA PRO A 282 -16.30 17.94 14.40
C PRO A 282 -15.30 19.04 14.77
N GLY A 283 -15.53 19.76 15.88
CA GLY A 283 -14.62 20.79 16.36
C GLY A 283 -13.26 20.20 16.76
N LEU A 284 -13.29 19.15 17.58
CA LEU A 284 -12.09 18.42 18.01
C LEU A 284 -11.35 17.78 16.82
N ALA A 285 -12.09 17.21 15.88
CA ALA A 285 -11.56 16.59 14.67
C ALA A 285 -10.76 17.59 13.81
N ASN A 286 -11.30 18.79 13.61
CA ASN A 286 -10.61 19.85 12.84
C ASN A 286 -9.33 20.32 13.54
N THR A 287 -9.38 20.55 14.86
CA THR A 287 -8.21 20.95 15.64
C THR A 287 -7.14 19.87 15.62
N LEU A 288 -7.52 18.61 15.93
CA LEU A 288 -6.62 17.46 15.89
C LEU A 288 -5.93 17.33 14.53
N LEU A 289 -6.69 17.44 13.44
CA LEU A 289 -6.14 17.33 12.10
C LEU A 289 -5.13 18.46 11.78
N ASN A 290 -5.47 19.70 12.11
CA ASN A 290 -4.61 20.85 11.85
C ASN A 290 -3.31 20.77 12.67
N GLU A 291 -3.41 20.48 13.97
CA GLU A 291 -2.23 20.36 14.83
C GLU A 291 -1.35 19.17 14.43
N THR A 292 -1.95 18.03 14.09
CA THR A 292 -1.20 16.87 13.58
C THR A 292 -0.49 17.21 12.27
N ARG A 293 -1.12 17.97 11.37
CA ARG A 293 -0.50 18.42 10.12
C ARG A 293 0.72 19.30 10.40
N VAL A 294 0.59 20.29 11.28
CA VAL A 294 1.69 21.18 11.67
C VAL A 294 2.85 20.39 12.28
N ALA A 295 2.55 19.43 13.16
CA ALA A 295 3.57 18.55 13.76
C ALA A 295 4.24 17.66 12.70
N THR A 296 3.49 17.14 11.74
CA THR A 296 3.99 16.32 10.62
C THR A 296 4.92 17.13 9.72
N GLU A 297 4.50 18.32 9.27
CA GLU A 297 5.33 19.21 8.45
C GLU A 297 6.63 19.62 9.16
N LYS A 298 6.56 19.87 10.48
CA LYS A 298 7.76 20.16 11.28
C LYS A 298 8.71 18.97 11.30
N GLN A 299 8.19 17.75 11.46
CA GLN A 299 8.97 16.51 11.46
C GLN A 299 9.65 16.26 10.10
N GLU A 300 8.93 16.47 9.00
CA GLU A 300 9.45 16.35 7.63
C GLU A 300 10.58 17.35 7.37
N ARG A 301 10.44 18.60 7.84
CA ARG A 301 11.51 19.63 7.72
C ARG A 301 12.78 19.27 8.46
N LEU A 302 12.69 18.46 9.51
CA LEU A 302 13.84 17.93 10.26
C LEU A 302 14.45 16.69 9.59
N GLY A 303 13.87 16.20 8.49
CA GLY A 303 14.29 14.96 7.84
C GLY A 303 14.01 13.71 8.68
N LEU A 304 13.05 13.78 9.60
CA LEU A 304 12.70 12.69 10.52
C LEU A 304 11.48 11.91 10.04
N PRO A 305 11.36 10.62 10.38
CA PRO A 305 10.14 9.85 10.14
C PRO A 305 8.91 10.48 10.78
N THR A 306 7.81 10.53 10.03
CA THR A 306 6.51 11.04 10.48
C THR A 306 5.73 9.96 11.22
N VAL A 307 6.02 9.79 12.51
CA VAL A 307 5.38 8.79 13.37
C VAL A 307 4.73 9.44 14.59
N LEU A 308 3.42 9.26 14.74
CA LEU A 308 2.63 9.66 15.89
C LEU A 308 2.55 8.49 16.90
N LEU A 309 3.02 8.73 18.12
CA LEU A 309 3.00 7.78 19.22
C LEU A 309 1.82 8.09 20.15
N VAL A 310 0.95 7.10 20.37
CA VAL A 310 -0.29 7.25 21.17
C VAL A 310 -0.56 6.01 22.04
N PRO A 311 -1.44 6.10 23.04
CA PRO A 311 -1.90 4.93 23.79
C PRO A 311 -2.65 3.92 22.91
N GLY A 312 -2.55 2.63 23.25
CA GLY A 312 -3.13 1.53 22.45
C GLY A 312 -4.64 1.69 22.22
N GLY A 313 -5.38 2.13 23.24
CA GLY A 313 -6.84 2.28 23.19
C GLY A 313 -7.35 3.28 22.14
N ILE A 314 -6.56 4.28 21.74
CA ILE A 314 -6.97 5.30 20.75
C ILE A 314 -6.25 5.16 19.40
N ARG A 315 -5.25 4.28 19.31
CA ARG A 315 -4.37 4.14 18.14
C ARG A 315 -5.13 3.83 16.85
N ASP A 316 -6.06 2.89 16.90
CA ASP A 316 -6.81 2.42 15.72
C ASP A 316 -7.80 3.47 15.19
N LEU A 317 -8.45 4.22 16.10
CA LEU A 317 -9.26 5.37 15.74
C LEU A 317 -8.43 6.42 15.02
N LEU A 318 -7.29 6.80 15.60
CA LEU A 318 -6.43 7.85 15.07
C LEU A 318 -5.77 7.45 13.75
N ALA A 319 -5.30 6.20 13.63
CA ALA A 319 -4.74 5.68 12.38
C ALA A 319 -5.74 5.82 11.23
N ARG A 320 -6.99 5.39 11.43
CA ARG A 320 -8.04 5.49 10.40
C ARG A 320 -8.43 6.93 10.12
N PHE A 321 -8.60 7.75 11.16
CA PHE A 321 -9.00 9.15 11.02
C PHE A 321 -7.95 9.98 10.25
N LEU A 322 -6.67 9.81 10.60
CA LEU A 322 -5.58 10.62 10.06
C LEU A 322 -5.10 10.14 8.69
N LYS A 323 -5.18 8.83 8.39
CA LYS A 323 -4.68 8.24 7.13
C LYS A 323 -5.23 8.93 5.88
N ARG A 324 -6.50 9.34 5.88
CA ARG A 324 -7.12 10.01 4.71
C ARG A 324 -6.51 11.37 4.42
N ALA A 325 -6.13 12.11 5.47
CA ALA A 325 -5.67 13.48 5.34
C ALA A 325 -4.13 13.60 5.38
N LEU A 326 -3.45 12.64 6.01
CA LEU A 326 -1.99 12.58 6.17
C LEU A 326 -1.50 11.16 5.84
N PRO A 327 -1.47 10.74 4.55
CA PRO A 327 -1.12 9.37 4.17
C PRO A 327 0.28 8.92 4.58
N GLN A 328 1.21 9.86 4.72
CA GLN A 328 2.59 9.62 5.15
C GLN A 328 2.74 9.47 6.67
N LEU A 329 1.76 9.93 7.45
CA LEU A 329 1.80 9.80 8.90
C LEU A 329 1.51 8.34 9.30
N LYS A 330 2.39 7.77 10.12
CA LYS A 330 2.19 6.45 10.73
C LYS A 330 1.82 6.60 12.18
N VAL A 331 0.84 5.83 12.65
CA VAL A 331 0.37 5.87 14.04
C VAL A 331 0.74 4.55 14.72
N ILE A 332 1.54 4.62 15.77
CA ILE A 332 1.99 3.46 16.55
C ILE A 332 1.54 3.56 18.00
N SER A 333 1.27 2.42 18.62
CA SER A 333 0.98 2.33 20.05
C SER A 333 2.26 2.41 20.87
N GLN A 334 2.19 2.98 22.08
CA GLN A 334 3.25 2.86 23.08
C GLN A 334 3.61 1.39 23.39
N GLU A 335 2.62 0.50 23.32
CA GLU A 335 2.79 -0.95 23.56
C GLU A 335 3.54 -1.65 22.42
N GLU A 336 3.58 -1.06 21.22
CA GLU A 336 4.33 -1.60 20.07
C GLU A 336 5.82 -1.27 20.13
N VAL A 337 6.24 -0.36 21.02
CA VAL A 337 7.65 0.05 21.15
C VAL A 337 8.41 -0.94 22.03
N PRO A 338 9.45 -1.63 21.52
CA PRO A 338 10.24 -2.54 22.34
C PRO A 338 10.92 -1.81 23.50
N GLY A 339 10.91 -2.41 24.70
CA GLY A 339 11.44 -1.77 25.91
C GLY A 339 12.93 -1.41 25.90
N PHE A 340 13.70 -1.91 24.93
CA PHE A 340 15.12 -1.56 24.74
C PHE A 340 15.34 -0.30 23.87
N LYS A 341 14.27 0.31 23.34
CA LYS A 341 14.33 1.56 22.57
C LYS A 341 14.06 2.75 23.50
N THR A 342 14.75 3.87 23.27
CA THR A 342 14.43 5.13 23.94
C THR A 342 13.49 5.96 23.08
N ILE A 343 12.59 6.72 23.69
CA ILE A 343 11.64 7.58 22.99
C ILE A 343 12.00 9.04 23.26
N ARG A 344 12.06 9.84 22.19
CA ARG A 344 12.22 11.29 22.26
C ARG A 344 11.08 11.98 21.51
N VAL A 345 10.28 12.75 22.24
CA VAL A 345 9.21 13.55 21.64
C VAL A 345 9.82 14.82 21.04
N THR A 346 9.62 15.00 19.73
CA THR A 346 10.19 16.12 18.94
C THR A 346 9.15 17.20 18.63
N SER A 347 7.88 16.78 18.57
CA SER A 347 6.70 17.62 18.39
C SER A 347 5.54 17.02 19.19
N MET A 348 4.58 17.85 19.59
CA MET A 348 3.40 17.44 20.37
C MET A 348 2.13 17.94 19.67
N VAL A 349 1.11 17.09 19.63
CA VAL A 349 -0.25 17.42 19.19
C VAL A 349 -1.12 17.63 20.43
N GLY A 350 -1.94 18.68 20.48
CA GLY A 350 -2.75 19.05 21.64
C GLY A 350 -2.03 19.92 22.67
N GLY A 351 -0.71 20.12 22.53
CA GLY A 351 0.06 20.95 23.45
C GLY A 351 -0.14 22.43 23.14
N ARG A 352 -0.54 23.23 24.15
CA ARG A 352 -0.43 24.69 24.05
C ARG A 352 1.05 25.06 23.84
N ALA A 353 1.29 25.98 22.91
CA ALA A 353 2.61 26.55 22.63
C ALA A 353 3.30 27.11 23.88
#